data_AF-A0A401GRR7-F1
#
_entry.id   AF-A0A401GRR7-F1
#
_cell.length_a   1.000
_cell.length_b   1.000
_cell.length_c   1.000
_cell.angle_alpha   90.00
_cell.angle_beta   90.00
_cell.angle_gamma   90.00
#
_symmetry.space_group_name_H-M   'P 1'
#
loop_
_entity.id
_entity.type
_entity.pdbx_description
1 polymer ?
#
loop_
_entity_poly.entity_id
_entity_poly.type
_entity_poly.pdbx_seq_one_letter_code
_entity_poly.pdbx_strand_id
1 'polypeptide(L)' 'MEKNGQVNPMPAGAAAVGAQYQQELWARCASGNHEPKTQYGVVGIICAICLFPIGLIRLFAGADRKCSRCGVPL' A
#
# COMPACT_ATOMS: atom_id res chain seq x y z
N MET A 1 -27.05 20.25 -13.63
CA MET A 1 -25.85 19.62 -14.22
C MET A 1 -25.59 18.33 -13.46
N GLU A 2 -26.40 17.32 -13.75
CA GLU A 2 -26.21 15.96 -13.26
C GLU A 2 -25.09 15.30 -14.06
N LYS A 3 -24.08 14.75 -13.39
CA LYS A 3 -23.40 13.53 -13.84
C LYS A 3 -23.06 12.65 -12.64
N ASN A 4 -24.03 11.79 -12.34
CA ASN A 4 -23.94 10.47 -11.72
C ASN A 4 -22.53 9.86 -11.71
N GLY A 5 -22.04 9.55 -10.50
CA GLY A 5 -20.83 8.78 -10.24
C GLY A 5 -21.06 7.61 -9.27
N GLN A 6 -22.24 6.99 -9.31
CA GLN A 6 -22.48 5.74 -8.59
C GLN A 6 -22.29 4.55 -9.54
N VAL A 7 -21.23 3.77 -9.31
CA VAL A 7 -20.96 2.51 -10.01
C VAL A 7 -21.35 1.32 -9.12
N ASN A 8 -22.45 0.64 -9.45
CA ASN A 8 -22.70 -0.81 -9.28
C ASN A 8 -24.09 -1.16 -9.87
N PRO A 9 -24.39 -2.37 -10.45
CA PRO A 9 -23.74 -3.67 -10.23
C PRO A 9 -23.35 -4.50 -11.48
N MET A 10 -22.51 -5.52 -11.26
CA MET A 10 -22.13 -6.67 -12.14
C MET A 10 -23.36 -7.37 -12.81
N PRO A 11 -23.26 -8.24 -13.87
CA PRO A 11 -22.13 -9.07 -14.32
C PRO A 11 -22.04 -9.36 -15.85
N ALA A 12 -21.06 -8.78 -16.57
CA ALA A 12 -20.54 -9.28 -17.87
C ALA A 12 -19.31 -8.44 -18.25
N GLY A 13 -18.13 -8.77 -17.72
CA GLY A 13 -16.91 -7.96 -17.96
C GLY A 13 -16.10 -7.61 -16.71
N ALA A 14 -16.09 -8.48 -15.69
CA ALA A 14 -15.30 -8.28 -14.47
C ALA A 14 -13.81 -8.02 -14.74
N ALA A 15 -13.24 -8.63 -15.79
CA ALA A 15 -11.87 -8.40 -16.22
C ALA A 15 -11.66 -6.97 -16.78
N ALA A 16 -12.61 -6.45 -17.57
CA ALA A 16 -12.52 -5.12 -18.15
C ALA A 16 -12.68 -4.02 -17.08
N VAL A 17 -13.59 -4.21 -16.12
CA VAL A 17 -13.76 -3.31 -14.97
C VAL A 17 -12.52 -3.33 -14.07
N GLY A 18 -11.96 -4.51 -13.81
CA GLY A 18 -10.71 -4.66 -13.06
C GLY A 18 -9.54 -3.92 -13.72
N ALA A 19 -9.41 -4.00 -15.04
CA ALA A 19 -8.36 -3.29 -15.79
C ALA A 19 -8.50 -1.76 -15.69
N GLN A 20 -9.72 -1.22 -15.86
CA GLN A 20 -9.96 0.22 -15.71
C GLN A 20 -9.65 0.71 -14.29
N TYR A 21 -10.05 -0.07 -13.28
CA TYR A 21 -9.77 0.26 -11.88
C TYR A 21 -8.26 0.27 -11.58
N GLN A 22 -7.50 -0.71 -12.09
CA GLN A 22 -6.04 -0.74 -11.96
C GLN A 22 -5.38 0.48 -12.60
N GLN A 23 -5.81 0.88 -13.80
CA GLN A 23 -5.28 2.06 -14.48
C GLN A 23 -5.49 3.34 -13.66
N GLU A 24 -6.66 3.51 -13.05
CA GLU A 24 -6.92 4.68 -12.21
C GLU A 24 -6.08 4.65 -10.91
N LEU A 25 -5.88 3.49 -10.29
CA LEU A 25 -5.00 3.36 -9.13
C LEU A 25 -3.56 3.76 -9.44
N TRP A 26 -3.06 3.41 -10.63
CA TRP A 26 -1.71 3.72 -11.08
C TRP A 26 -1.58 5.19 -11.46
N ALA A 27 -2.60 5.77 -12.10
CA ALA A 27 -2.66 7.20 -12.38
C ALA A 27 -2.59 8.04 -11.09
N ARG A 28 -3.28 7.60 -10.02
CA ARG A 28 -3.20 8.23 -8.69
C ARG A 28 -1.80 8.14 -8.07
N CYS A 29 -1.06 7.04 -8.30
CA CYS A 29 0.34 6.96 -7.86
C CYS A 29 1.25 7.87 -8.69
N ALA A 30 1.04 7.96 -10.00
CA ALA A 30 1.80 8.86 -10.87
C ALA A 30 1.55 10.35 -10.54
N SER A 31 0.36 10.69 -10.06
CA SER A 31 0.03 12.04 -9.58
C SER A 31 0.59 12.39 -8.19
N GLY A 32 1.38 11.49 -7.58
CA GLY A 32 1.96 11.67 -6.25
C GLY A 32 1.03 11.30 -5.08
N ASN A 33 -0.17 10.77 -5.34
CA ASN A 33 -1.08 10.31 -4.29
C ASN A 33 -0.73 8.86 -3.89
N HIS A 34 0.38 8.73 -3.17
CA HIS A 34 0.88 7.46 -2.68
C HIS A 34 0.17 7.03 -1.39
N GLU A 35 -0.29 5.79 -1.35
CA GLU A 35 -0.90 5.20 -0.15
C GLU A 35 0.19 4.61 0.76
N PRO A 36 0.49 5.21 1.93
CA PRO A 36 1.55 4.76 2.81
C PRO A 36 1.20 3.42 3.44
N LYS A 37 2.09 2.43 3.28
CA LYS A 37 2.05 1.16 4.00
C LYS A 37 3.28 1.05 4.87
N THR A 38 3.08 0.87 6.17
CA THR A 38 4.14 0.47 7.08
C THR A 38 4.30 -1.04 7.00
N GLN A 39 5.50 -1.51 6.64
CA GLN A 39 5.83 -2.93 6.71
C GLN A 39 6.98 -3.12 7.70
N TYR A 40 6.73 -3.93 8.73
CA TYR A 40 7.75 -4.28 9.71
C TYR A 40 8.53 -5.49 9.21
N GLY A 41 9.85 -5.37 9.12
CA GLY A 41 10.70 -6.50 8.76
C GLY A 41 10.64 -7.60 9.82
N VAL A 42 10.33 -8.83 9.42
CA VAL A 42 10.27 -10.02 10.30
C VAL A 42 11.59 -10.20 11.09
N VAL A 43 12.73 -9.91 10.46
CA VAL A 43 14.05 -9.92 11.10
C VAL A 43 14.14 -8.94 12.28
N GLY A 44 13.52 -7.76 12.17
CA GLY A 44 13.48 -6.77 13.24
C GLY A 44 12.70 -7.27 14.45
N ILE A 45 11.60 -8.01 14.22
CA ILE A 45 10.77 -8.59 15.28
C ILE A 45 11.55 -9.70 16.00
N ILE A 46 12.21 -10.59 15.26
CA ILE A 46 13.01 -11.68 15.84
C ILE A 46 14.17 -11.13 16.68
N CYS A 47 14.89 -10.13 16.17
CA CYS A 47 15.95 -9.45 16.93
C CYS A 47 15.44 -8.73 18.18
N ALA A 48 14.23 -8.14 18.15
CA ALA A 48 13.64 -7.49 19.32
C ALA A 48 13.40 -8.47 20.48
N ILE A 49 13.04 -9.71 20.18
CA ILE A 49 12.81 -10.76 21.18
C ILE A 49 14.14 -11.31 21.69
N CYS A 50 15.11 -11.57 20.79
CA CYS A 50 16.38 -12.19 21.15
C CYS A 50 17.40 -11.24 21.82
N LEU A 51 17.36 -9.94 21.52
CA LEU A 51 18.33 -8.94 22.00
C LEU A 51 17.66 -7.77 22.73
N PHE A 52 16.93 -8.06 23.81
CA PHE A 52 16.43 -7.00 24.69
C PHE A 52 17.61 -6.28 25.35
N PRO A 53 17.76 -4.93 25.31
CA PRO A 53 16.88 -3.85 24.80
C PRO A 53 17.25 -3.29 23.40
N ILE A 54 18.37 -3.70 22.81
CA ILE A 54 18.92 -3.15 21.56
C ILE A 54 18.02 -3.47 20.35
N GLY A 55 17.38 -4.65 20.36
CA GLY A 55 16.51 -5.11 19.28
C GLY A 55 15.22 -4.29 19.15
N LEU A 56 14.69 -3.72 20.24
CA LEU A 56 13.50 -2.85 20.21
C LEU A 56 13.76 -1.54 19.44
N ILE A 57 14.96 -0.95 19.59
CA ILE A 57 15.34 0.28 18.89
C ILE A 57 15.48 0.01 17.39
N ARG A 58 16.06 -1.14 17.01
CA ARG A 58 16.19 -1.57 15.62
C ARG A 58 14.84 -1.84 14.94
N LEU A 59 13.85 -2.36 15.68
CA LEU A 59 12.51 -2.60 15.15
C LEU A 59 11.79 -1.29 14.76
N PHE A 60 11.94 -0.25 15.58
CA PHE A 60 11.36 1.07 15.29
C PHE A 60 12.10 1.82 14.19
N ALA A 61 13.42 1.66 14.09
CA ALA A 61 14.23 2.29 13.03
C ALA A 61 14.01 1.66 11.64
N GLY A 62 13.56 0.41 11.58
CA GLY A 62 13.31 -0.32 10.33
C GLY A 62 11.88 -0.19 9.78
N ALA A 63 11.10 0.79 10.24
CA ALA A 63 9.77 1.05 9.71
C ALA A 63 9.86 1.68 8.32
N ASP A 64 10.04 0.84 7.30
CA ASP A 64 10.09 1.26 5.91
C ASP A 64 8.66 1.61 5.47
N ARG A 65 8.41 2.90 5.24
CA ARG A 65 7.14 3.38 4.71
C ARG A 65 7.24 3.30 3.21
N LYS A 66 6.53 2.37 2.61
CA LYS A 66 6.51 2.21 1.15
C LYS A 66 5.10 2.38 0.66
N CYS A 67 4.95 2.90 -0.56
CA CYS A 67 3.63 2.96 -1.17
C CYS A 67 3.10 1.53 -1.39
N SER A 68 1.88 1.22 -0.95
CA SER A 68 1.22 -0.08 -1.16
C SER A 68 1.13 -0.49 -2.63
N ARG A 69 1.11 0.49 -3.54
CA ARG A 69 0.83 0.32 -4.97
C ARG A 69 2.09 0.28 -5.82
N CYS A 70 2.99 1.24 -5.68
CA CYS A 70 4.21 1.35 -6.49
C CYS A 70 5.49 0.89 -5.77
N GLY A 71 5.46 0.65 -4.46
CA GLY A 71 6.62 0.18 -3.70
C GLY A 71 7.73 1.21 -3.46
N VAL A 72 7.57 2.44 -3.95
CA VAL A 72 8.52 3.55 -3.73
C VAL A 72 8.52 3.93 -2.23
N PRO A 73 9.69 4.16 -1.61
CA PRO A 73 9.77 4.66 -0.24
C PRO A 73 9.18 6.07 -0.14
N LEU A 74 8.38 6.30 0.91
CA LEU A 74 7.68 7.54 1.24
C LEU A 74 8.37 8.31 2.35
#